data_AF-A0A0H5QW05-F1
#
_entry.id   AF-A0A0H5QW05-F1
#
_cell.length_a   1.000
_cell.length_b   1.000
_cell.length_c   1.000
_cell.angle_alpha   90.00
_cell.angle_beta   90.00
_cell.angle_gamma   90.00
#
_symmetry.space_group_name_H-M   'P 1'
#
loop_
_entity.id
_entity.type
_entity.pdbx_description
1 polymer ?
#
loop_
_entity_poly.entity_id
_entity_poly.type
_entity_poly.pdbx_seq_one_letter_code
_entity_poly.pdbx_strand_id
1 'polypeptide(L)'
;LIGLVKDYTSSGKIQPLGLYDNKVKRQRKLYGRNVLDSTSFPESLRVVTTPFFAGARASRGVGVQVIRNGGQVNIIPETELVPEDIIMVTDGQIIPADCRVI
;
A
#
# COMPACT_ATOMS: atom_id res chain seq x y z
N LEU A 1 18.76 -4.44 11.24
CA LEU A 1 18.32 -3.09 11.64
C LEU A 1 16.80 -3.13 11.81
N ILE A 2 16.32 -3.55 12.99
CA ILE A 2 14.88 -3.66 13.27
C ILE A 2 14.42 -2.25 13.62
N GLY A 3 13.85 -1.54 12.64
CA GLY A 3 13.06 -0.35 12.93
C GLY A 3 11.86 -0.80 13.76
N LEU A 4 11.98 -0.80 15.08
CA LEU A 4 10.82 -0.84 15.96
C LEU A 4 9.86 0.24 15.45
N VAL A 5 8.64 -0.19 15.15
CA VAL A 5 7.51 0.71 14.90
C VAL A 5 7.49 1.67 16.09
N LYS A 6 7.81 2.95 15.86
CA LYS A 6 7.97 4.00 16.89
C LYS A 6 6.62 4.48 17.44
N ASP A 7 5.65 3.59 17.52
CA ASP A 7 4.27 3.92 17.80
C ASP A 7 3.79 3.32 19.13
N TYR A 8 4.69 2.84 19.99
CA TYR A 8 4.34 2.44 21.35
C TYR A 8 4.33 3.67 22.27
N THR A 9 3.18 3.92 22.90
CA THR A 9 3.12 4.83 24.04
C THR A 9 3.81 4.23 25.27
N SER A 10 4.15 5.07 26.26
CA SER A 10 4.63 4.62 27.57
C SER A 10 3.65 3.69 28.29
N SER A 11 2.38 3.65 27.86
CA SER A 11 1.35 2.73 28.34
C SER A 11 1.35 1.34 27.68
N GLY A 12 2.25 1.09 26.71
CA GLY A 12 2.29 -0.16 25.93
C GLY A 12 1.24 -0.25 24.83
N LYS A 13 0.39 0.77 24.66
CA LYS A 13 -0.58 0.85 23.56
C LYS A 13 0.08 1.33 22.28
N ILE A 14 -0.26 0.67 21.17
CA ILE A 14 0.11 1.10 19.81
C ILE A 14 -0.76 2.32 19.45
N GLN A 15 -0.12 3.40 19.06
CA GLN A 15 -0.72 4.63 18.51
C GLN A 15 -0.05 4.91 17.16
N PRO A 16 -0.51 4.27 16.08
CA PRO A 16 0.12 4.40 14.78
C PRO A 16 0.01 5.85 14.30
N LEU A 17 1.14 6.52 14.11
CA LEU A 17 1.15 7.90 13.58
C LEU A 17 1.05 7.91 12.05
N GLY A 18 1.49 6.82 11.41
CA GLY A 18 1.53 6.70 9.96
C GLY A 18 2.56 7.61 9.31
N LEU A 19 2.57 7.62 7.98
CA LEU A 19 3.47 8.47 7.20
C LEU A 19 2.94 9.90 7.11
N TYR A 20 3.85 10.87 7.12
CA TYR A 20 3.55 12.25 6.73
C TYR A 20 3.59 12.40 5.21
N ASP A 21 2.81 13.34 4.66
CA ASP A 21 2.68 13.58 3.23
C ASP A 21 4.02 13.80 2.50
N ASN A 22 4.99 14.45 3.15
CA ASN A 22 6.32 14.65 2.58
C ASN A 22 7.06 13.33 2.31
N LYS A 23 6.88 12.33 3.19
CA LYS A 23 7.46 10.99 3.06
C LYS A 23 6.71 10.16 2.04
N VAL A 24 5.38 10.25 2.01
CA VAL A 24 4.54 9.64 0.96
C VAL A 24 4.98 10.12 -0.43
N LYS A 25 5.14 11.44 -0.61
CA LYS A 25 5.63 12.04 -1.86
C LYS A 25 7.01 11.51 -2.26
N ARG A 26 7.92 11.31 -1.29
CA ARG A 26 9.26 10.76 -1.54
C ARG A 26 9.19 9.30 -1.99
N GLN A 27 8.36 8.47 -1.34
CA GLN A 27 8.23 7.06 -1.69
C GLN A 27 7.56 6.86 -3.05
N ARG A 28 6.55 7.67 -3.40
CA ARG A 28 5.96 7.63 -4.75
C ARG A 28 6.97 7.92 -5.84
N LYS A 29 7.94 8.82 -5.58
CA LYS A 29 9.03 9.09 -6.53
C LYS A 29 10.01 7.93 -6.66
N LEU A 30 10.20 7.15 -5.60
CA LEU A 30 11.16 6.04 -5.57
C LEU A 30 10.58 4.74 -6.16
N TYR A 31 9.35 4.40 -5.76
CA TYR A 31 8.73 3.12 -6.09
C TYR A 31 7.64 3.21 -7.16
N GLY A 32 7.21 4.42 -7.53
CA GLY A 32 6.10 4.61 -8.46
C GLY A 32 4.75 4.40 -7.78
N ARG A 33 3.74 4.05 -8.59
CA ARG A 33 2.38 3.73 -8.11
C ARG A 33 2.27 2.23 -7.83
N ASN A 34 1.36 1.86 -6.92
CA ASN A 34 1.02 0.46 -6.67
C ASN A 34 0.15 -0.08 -7.82
N VAL A 35 0.76 -0.28 -8.98
CA VAL A 35 0.11 -0.77 -10.19
C VAL A 35 1.04 -1.81 -10.81
N LEU A 36 0.47 -2.97 -11.12
CA LEU A 36 1.21 -4.00 -11.85
C LEU A 36 1.48 -3.52 -13.28
N ASP A 37 2.75 -3.34 -13.63
CA ASP A 37 3.15 -2.91 -14.97
C ASP A 37 3.37 -4.12 -15.88
N SER A 38 2.39 -4.38 -16.75
CA SER A 38 2.47 -5.45 -17.75
C SER A 38 3.57 -5.28 -18.80
N THR A 39 4.13 -4.07 -18.96
CA THR A 39 5.20 -3.81 -19.91
C THR A 39 6.58 -4.22 -19.37
N SER A 40 6.70 -4.47 -18.07
CA SER A 40 7.94 -4.97 -17.46
C SER A 40 8.17 -6.47 -17.66
N PHE A 41 7.17 -7.22 -18.15
CA PHE A 41 7.32 -8.65 -18.40
C PHE A 41 8.20 -8.91 -19.64
N PRO A 42 9.08 -9.92 -19.60
CA PRO A 42 9.83 -10.36 -20.77
C PRO A 42 8.86 -10.80 -21.88
N GLU A 43 9.29 -10.61 -23.13
CA GLU A 43 8.43 -10.76 -24.32
C GLU A 43 7.78 -12.15 -24.42
N SER A 44 8.48 -13.20 -23.96
CA SER A 44 7.99 -14.58 -23.87
C SER A 44 6.79 -14.75 -22.92
N LEU A 45 6.67 -13.92 -21.90
CA LEU A 45 5.55 -13.94 -20.94
C LEU A 45 4.41 -13.02 -21.37
N ARG A 46 4.62 -12.04 -22.26
CA ARG A 46 3.57 -11.11 -22.70
C ARG A 46 2.44 -11.81 -23.50
N VAL A 47 2.76 -12.87 -24.24
CA VAL A 47 1.80 -13.60 -25.09
C VAL A 47 0.88 -14.52 -24.28
N VAL A 48 1.35 -15.07 -23.17
CA VAL A 48 0.57 -15.97 -22.29
C VAL A 48 -0.36 -15.19 -21.35
N THR A 49 -0.03 -13.92 -21.11
CA THR A 49 -0.64 -13.08 -20.07
C THR A 49 -1.75 -12.16 -20.58
N THR A 50 -1.90 -11.99 -21.89
CA THR A 50 -2.84 -11.03 -22.49
C THR A 50 -4.32 -11.20 -22.11
N PRO A 51 -4.92 -12.41 -22.00
CA PRO A 51 -6.29 -12.55 -21.51
C PRO A 51 -6.39 -12.56 -19.97
N PHE A 52 -5.34 -12.99 -19.25
CA PHE A 52 -5.37 -13.14 -17.79
C PHE A 52 -5.19 -11.79 -17.07
N PHE A 53 -4.34 -10.91 -17.61
CA PHE A 53 -4.07 -9.57 -17.08
C PHE A 53 -4.94 -8.47 -17.69
N ALA A 54 -5.71 -8.76 -18.76
CA ALA A 54 -6.80 -7.88 -19.19
C ALA A 54 -7.87 -7.69 -18.10
N GLY A 55 -7.88 -8.55 -17.07
CA GLY A 55 -8.65 -8.42 -15.83
C GLY A 55 -8.00 -7.57 -14.73
N ALA A 56 -6.71 -7.22 -14.83
CA ALA A 56 -6.03 -6.24 -13.96
C ALA A 56 -6.43 -4.80 -14.32
N ARG A 57 -7.70 -4.63 -14.71
CA ARG A 57 -8.36 -3.33 -14.78
C ARG A 57 -8.32 -2.77 -13.38
N ALA A 58 -7.55 -1.69 -13.22
CA ALA A 58 -7.63 -0.68 -12.17
C ALA A 58 -8.60 -1.07 -11.05
N SER A 59 -8.06 -1.43 -9.87
CA SER A 59 -8.82 -1.72 -8.65
C SER A 59 -10.11 -0.91 -8.66
N ARG A 60 -11.26 -1.58 -8.81
CA ARG A 60 -12.57 -0.91 -8.89
C ARG A 60 -12.81 -0.17 -7.58
N GLY A 61 -12.34 1.07 -7.46
CA GLY A 61 -12.76 2.07 -6.47
C GLY A 61 -12.76 1.67 -4.99
N VAL A 62 -12.18 0.52 -4.59
CA VAL A 62 -12.17 0.13 -3.17
C VAL A 62 -11.13 0.98 -2.48
N GLY A 63 -11.61 1.97 -1.74
CA GLY A 63 -10.78 2.81 -0.92
C GLY A 63 -10.14 1.99 0.20
N VAL A 64 -8.84 2.13 0.36
CA VAL A 64 -8.08 1.55 1.46
C VAL A 64 -8.01 2.56 2.59
N GLN A 65 -8.37 2.13 3.80
CA GLN A 65 -8.21 2.94 5.01
C GLN A 65 -6.74 2.96 5.42
N VAL A 66 -6.15 4.15 5.44
CA VAL A 66 -4.74 4.37 5.78
C VAL A 66 -4.62 5.36 6.93
N ILE A 67 -3.64 5.12 7.79
CA ILE A 67 -3.30 6.02 8.90
C ILE A 67 -2.11 6.87 8.45
N ARG A 68 -2.27 8.19 8.44
CA ARG A 68 -1.26 9.17 7.99
C ARG A 68 -1.30 10.45 8.81
N ASN A 69 -0.29 11.30 8.66
CA ASN A 69 -0.24 12.67 9.19
C ASN A 69 -0.52 12.76 10.71
N GLY A 70 0.09 11.88 11.50
CA GLY A 70 -0.04 11.90 12.96
C GLY A 70 -1.26 11.15 13.47
N GLY A 71 -1.63 10.03 12.82
CA GLY A 71 -2.71 9.15 13.27
C GLY A 71 -4.07 9.39 12.61
N GLN A 72 -4.15 10.25 11.59
CA GLN A 72 -5.39 10.55 10.89
C GLN A 72 -5.74 9.42 9.92
N VAL A 73 -6.97 8.90 10.04
CA VAL A 73 -7.49 7.87 9.14
C VAL A 73 -8.04 8.53 7.89
N ASN A 74 -7.51 8.13 6.73
CA ASN A 74 -7.94 8.60 5.42
C ASN A 74 -8.32 7.40 4.55
N ILE A 75 -9.22 7.61 3.58
CA ILE A 75 -9.53 6.62 2.56
C ILE A 75 -8.85 7.04 1.27
N ILE A 76 -7.97 6.20 0.73
CA ILE A 76 -7.24 6.47 -0.51
C ILE A 76 -7.42 5.31 -1.51
N PRO A 77 -7.27 5.53 -2.82
CA PRO A 77 -7.26 4.42 -3.76
C PRO A 77 -6.03 3.52 -3.55
N GLU A 78 -6.19 2.22 -3.83
CA GLU A 78 -5.11 1.22 -3.70
C GLU A 78 -3.84 1.61 -4.47
N THR A 79 -3.99 2.20 -5.66
CA THR A 79 -2.88 2.65 -6.51
C THR A 79 -2.00 3.74 -5.87
N GLU A 80 -2.51 4.38 -4.82
CA GLU A 80 -1.87 5.46 -4.09
C GLU A 80 -1.16 5.01 -2.80
N LEU A 81 -1.27 3.73 -2.45
CA LEU A 81 -0.49 3.12 -1.38
C LEU A 81 0.99 3.19 -1.69
N VAL A 82 1.77 3.38 -0.64
CA VAL A 82 3.23 3.36 -0.68
C VAL A 82 3.76 2.41 0.39
N PRO A 83 4.97 1.84 0.21
CA PRO A 83 5.60 1.04 1.26
C PRO A 83 5.64 1.79 2.60
N GLU A 84 5.46 1.10 3.71
CA GLU A 84 5.37 1.69 5.07
C GLU A 84 4.08 2.47 5.38
N ASP A 85 3.10 2.53 4.47
CA ASP A 85 1.74 2.90 4.88
C ASP A 85 1.22 1.91 5.94
N ILE A 86 0.50 2.44 6.92
CA ILE A 86 -0.23 1.63 7.90
C ILE A 86 -1.68 1.59 7.44
N ILE A 87 -2.20 0.39 7.18
CA ILE A 87 -3.55 0.18 6.68
C ILE A 87 -4.42 -0.52 7.72
N MET A 88 -5.71 -0.21 7.70
CA MET A 88 -6.71 -0.95 8.46
C MET A 88 -7.38 -1.95 7.51
N VAL A 89 -7.26 -3.24 7.82
CA VAL A 89 -7.87 -4.33 7.05
C VAL A 89 -9.15 -4.76 7.74
N THR A 90 -10.23 -4.83 6.99
CA THR A 90 -11.54 -5.32 7.47
C THR A 90 -11.81 -6.75 7.01
N ASP A 91 -12.75 -7.43 7.66
CA ASP A 91 -13.09 -8.81 7.30
C ASP A 91 -13.59 -8.90 5.84
N GLY A 92 -13.11 -9.92 5.12
CA GLY A 92 -13.37 -10.12 3.70
C GLY A 92 -12.62 -9.17 2.74
N GLN A 93 -11.80 -8.24 3.24
CA GLN A 93 -11.02 -7.35 2.38
C GLN A 93 -9.80 -8.06 1.77
N ILE A 94 -9.60 -7.86 0.47
CA ILE A 94 -8.39 -8.31 -0.24
C ILE A 94 -7.20 -7.48 0.24
N ILE A 95 -6.08 -8.14 0.56
CA ILE A 95 -4.85 -7.47 0.96
C ILE A 95 -4.21 -6.79 -0.28
N PRO A 96 -4.00 -5.45 -0.25
CA PRO A 96 -3.65 -4.68 -1.46
C PRO A 96 -2.16 -4.72 -1.86
N ALA A 97 -1.29 -5.16 -0.95
CA ALA A 97 0.16 -5.26 -1.16
C ALA A 97 0.76 -6.17 -0.08
N ASP A 98 2.04 -6.52 -0.21
CA ASP A 98 2.75 -7.25 0.83
C ASP A 98 2.71 -6.47 2.16
N CYS A 99 2.18 -7.11 3.20
CA CYS A 99 1.94 -6.49 4.50
C CYS A 99 2.70 -7.18 5.62
N ARG A 100 3.07 -6.39 6.64
CA ARG A 100 3.49 -6.89 7.95
C ARG A 100 2.41 -6.59 8.97
N VAL A 101 1.96 -7.62 9.68
CA VAL A 101 1.02 -7.46 10.80
C VAL A 101 1.78 -6.94 12.02
N ILE A 102 1.18 -5.95 12.70
CA ILE A 102 1.73 -5.27 13.88
C ILE A 102 0.76 -5.32 15.05
#